data_AF-A0A7S2SYS0-F1
#
_entry.id   AF-A0A7S2SYS0-F1
#
_cell.length_a   1.000
_cell.length_b   1.000
_cell.length_c   1.000
_cell.angle_alpha   90.00
_cell.angle_beta   90.00
_cell.angle_gamma   90.00
#
_symmetry.space_group_name_H-M   'P 1'
#
loop_
_entity.id
_entity.type
_entity.pdbx_description
1 polymer ?
#
loop_
_entity_poly.entity_id
_entity_poly.type
_entity_poly.pdbx_seq_one_letter_code
_entity_poly.pdbx_strand_id
1 'polypeptide(L)'
;ERGVLPGYAHMATLAVSPNGSIALAFQASPGIEGADAQRIQLAFTKGRSVESWWPAGPVPVKQGGGHFKDPENKFVTSAQWGPVLHEDREDGRLLLIYSESTGDCHEPAS
;
A
#
# COMPACT_ATOMS: atom_id res chain seq x y z
N GLU A 1 17.33 2.08 -13.35
CA GLU A 1 16.75 0.80 -13.78
C GLU A 1 15.27 1.01 -14.05
N ARG A 2 14.71 0.52 -15.16
CA ARG A 2 13.26 0.61 -15.40
C ARG A 2 12.60 -0.41 -14.47
N GLY A 3 11.89 0.07 -13.45
CA GLY A 3 11.16 -0.79 -12.51
C GLY A 3 10.19 -1.70 -13.25
N VAL A 4 10.09 -2.95 -12.79
CA VAL A 4 9.09 -3.90 -13.29
C VAL A 4 7.70 -3.29 -13.06
N LEU A 5 6.94 -3.10 -14.14
CA LEU A 5 5.57 -2.61 -14.03
C LEU A 5 4.72 -3.67 -13.31
N PRO A 6 3.84 -3.27 -12.38
CA PRO A 6 2.99 -4.24 -11.70
C PRO A 6 2.01 -4.88 -12.69
N GLY A 7 1.79 -6.19 -12.56
CA GLY A 7 0.75 -6.90 -13.31
C GLY A 7 -0.67 -6.47 -12.91
N TYR A 8 -0.83 -5.90 -11.71
CA TYR A 8 -2.07 -5.36 -11.19
C TYR A 8 -1.84 -4.06 -10.41
N ALA A 9 -2.64 -3.03 -10.66
CA ALA A 9 -2.69 -1.79 -9.88
C ALA A 9 -4.13 -1.24 -9.83
N HIS A 10 -4.62 -0.88 -8.64
CA HIS A 10 -6.01 -0.44 -8.44
C HIS A 10 -6.18 0.43 -7.18
N MET A 11 -7.41 0.86 -6.89
CA MET A 11 -7.82 1.57 -5.67
C MET A 11 -6.94 2.79 -5.34
N ALA A 12 -6.75 3.68 -6.32
CA ALA A 12 -5.92 4.86 -6.12
C ALA A 12 -6.61 5.92 -5.24
N THR A 13 -5.83 6.59 -4.39
CA THR A 13 -6.24 7.73 -3.57
C THR A 13 -5.17 8.80 -3.62
N LEU A 14 -5.59 10.07 -3.48
CA LEU A 14 -4.70 11.23 -3.56
C LEU A 14 -5.04 12.25 -2.48
N ALA A 15 -4.02 12.85 -1.89
CA ALA A 15 -4.15 13.99 -1.00
C ALA A 15 -3.13 15.07 -1.34
N VAL A 16 -3.51 16.33 -1.12
CA VAL A 16 -2.63 17.49 -1.32
C VAL A 16 -2.32 18.06 0.06
N SER A 17 -1.04 18.14 0.39
CA SER A 17 -0.57 18.77 1.62
C SER A 17 -0.65 20.30 1.54
N PRO A 18 -0.61 21.04 2.68
CA PRO A 18 -0.68 22.50 2.69
C PRO A 18 0.39 23.21 1.86
N ASN A 19 1.58 22.60 1.73
CA ASN A 19 2.66 23.14 0.91
C ASN A 19 2.45 22.90 -0.61
N GLY A 20 1.36 22.20 -0.98
CA GLY A 20 0.99 21.87 -2.34
C GLY A 20 1.63 20.60 -2.89
N SER A 21 2.41 19.85 -2.10
CA SER A 21 2.89 18.53 -2.51
C SER A 21 1.73 17.54 -2.53
N ILE A 22 1.76 16.65 -3.51
CA ILE A 22 0.73 15.67 -3.78
C ILE A 22 1.25 14.31 -3.33
N ALA A 23 0.45 13.59 -2.55
CA ALA A 23 0.65 12.19 -2.23
C ALA A 23 -0.33 11.34 -3.04
N LEU A 24 0.16 10.28 -3.65
CA LEU A 24 -0.62 9.28 -4.36
C LEU A 24 -0.35 7.92 -3.71
N ALA A 25 -1.41 7.23 -3.32
CA ALA A 25 -1.32 5.85 -2.85
C ALA A 25 -2.23 4.95 -3.69
N PHE A 26 -1.79 3.73 -3.97
CA PHE A 26 -2.56 2.75 -4.73
C PHE A 26 -2.12 1.34 -4.34
N GLN A 27 -3.00 0.35 -4.44
CA GLN A 27 -2.60 -1.04 -4.24
C GLN A 27 -2.02 -1.60 -5.53
N ALA A 28 -0.91 -2.34 -5.45
CA ALA A 28 -0.30 -2.98 -6.61
C ALA A 28 0.29 -4.34 -6.27
N SER A 29 0.30 -5.23 -7.26
CA SER A 29 0.85 -6.58 -7.20
C SER A 29 1.58 -6.90 -8.51
N PRO A 30 2.69 -7.66 -8.49
CA PRO A 30 3.33 -8.16 -9.70
C PRO A 30 2.43 -9.10 -10.53
N GLY A 31 1.46 -9.76 -9.88
CA GLY A 31 0.56 -10.72 -10.50
C GLY A 31 -0.88 -10.25 -10.47
N ILE A 32 -1.69 -10.89 -9.64
CA ILE A 32 -3.13 -10.65 -9.52
C ILE A 32 -3.48 -9.88 -8.24
N GLU A 33 -4.72 -9.40 -8.19
CA GLU A 33 -5.34 -8.85 -6.99
C GLU A 33 -5.32 -9.86 -5.83
N GLY A 34 -5.01 -9.37 -4.63
CA GLY A 34 -5.02 -10.15 -3.39
C GLY A 34 -3.89 -11.14 -3.19
N ALA A 35 -2.93 -11.21 -4.12
CA ALA A 35 -1.73 -12.01 -3.93
C ALA A 35 -0.91 -11.51 -2.73
N ASP A 36 -0.12 -12.41 -2.12
CA ASP A 36 0.74 -12.10 -0.97
C ASP A 36 1.72 -10.95 -1.21
N ALA A 37 2.08 -10.69 -2.47
CA ALA A 37 2.95 -9.60 -2.88
C ALA A 37 2.23 -8.26 -3.06
N GLN A 38 0.90 -8.20 -2.88
CA GLN A 38 0.13 -6.96 -3.00
C GLN A 38 0.48 -5.99 -1.88
N ARG A 39 0.95 -4.80 -2.25
CA ARG A 39 1.32 -3.74 -1.31
C ARG A 39 0.65 -2.43 -1.69
N ILE A 40 0.46 -1.55 -0.71
CA ILE A 40 0.21 -0.15 -1.00
C ILE A 40 1.51 0.46 -1.50
N GLN A 41 1.49 1.01 -2.69
CA GLN A 41 2.54 1.84 -3.25
C GLN A 41 2.25 3.29 -2.91
N LEU A 42 3.30 4.04 -2.55
CA LEU A 42 3.19 5.43 -2.17
C LEU A 42 4.18 6.26 -2.98
N ALA A 43 3.68 7.29 -3.66
CA ALA A 43 4.46 8.23 -4.46
C ALA A 43 4.13 9.67 -4.07
N PHE A 44 5.08 10.57 -4.23
CA PHE A 44 4.91 11.99 -3.89
C PHE A 44 5.48 12.90 -4.96
N THR A 45 4.91 14.07 -5.15
CA THR A 45 5.53 15.15 -5.93
C THR A 45 6.48 15.97 -5.05
N LYS A 46 7.44 16.66 -5.69
CA LYS A 46 8.17 17.75 -5.03
C LYS A 46 7.41 19.06 -5.26
N GLY A 47 6.65 19.52 -4.28
CA GLY A 47 5.79 20.69 -4.42
C GLY A 47 4.63 20.44 -5.41
N ARG A 48 4.13 21.49 -6.05
CA ARG A 48 2.87 21.44 -6.84
C ARG A 48 2.99 20.80 -8.23
N SER A 49 4.20 20.42 -8.67
CA SER A 49 4.39 19.90 -10.03
C SER A 49 4.03 18.43 -10.12
N VAL A 50 3.09 18.10 -11.02
CA VAL A 50 2.72 16.71 -11.39
C VAL A 50 3.67 16.09 -12.40
N GLU A 51 4.64 16.85 -12.93
CA GLU A 51 5.58 16.40 -13.95
C GLU A 51 6.72 15.54 -13.36
N SER A 52 6.95 15.63 -12.05
CA SER A 52 8.03 14.91 -11.37
C SER A 52 7.55 14.29 -10.06
N TRP A 53 7.67 12.97 -9.98
CA TRP A 53 7.33 12.19 -8.80
C TRP A 53 8.59 11.54 -8.23
N TRP A 54 8.68 11.47 -6.90
CA TRP A 54 9.57 10.54 -6.24
C TRP A 54 9.19 9.10 -6.63
N PRO A 55 10.16 8.19 -6.76
CA PRO A 55 9.88 6.80 -7.05
C PRO A 55 8.85 6.24 -6.06
N ALA A 56 7.81 5.58 -6.60
CA ALA A 56 6.82 4.91 -5.76
C ALA A 56 7.50 3.80 -4.97
N GLY A 57 7.26 3.76 -3.66
CA GLY A 57 7.80 2.74 -2.77
C GLY A 57 6.68 1.97 -2.05
N PRO A 58 6.87 0.68 -1.75
CA PRO A 58 5.90 -0.09 -0.98
C PRO A 58 5.86 0.39 0.48
N VAL A 59 4.66 0.48 1.03
CA VAL A 59 4.44 0.66 2.47
C VAL A 59 4.91 -0.60 3.21
N PRO A 60 5.68 -0.47 4.31
CA PRO A 60 6.10 -1.62 5.10
C PRO A 60 4.90 -2.42 5.65
N VAL A 61 5.04 -3.74 5.71
CA VAL A 61 4.07 -4.63 6.36
C VAL A 61 4.26 -4.55 7.88
N LYS A 62 3.18 -4.47 8.65
CA LYS A 62 3.26 -4.33 10.11
C LYS A 62 3.47 -5.65 10.82
N GLN A 63 2.82 -6.72 10.37
CA GLN A 63 3.12 -8.07 10.84
C GLN A 63 4.29 -8.61 10.03
N GLY A 64 5.37 -9.01 10.71
CA GLY A 64 6.66 -9.36 10.11
C GLY A 64 6.52 -9.98 8.71
N GLY A 65 6.86 -9.18 7.69
CA GLY A 65 6.76 -9.59 6.30
C GLY A 65 7.61 -10.84 6.09
N GLY A 66 6.93 -11.97 5.99
CA GLY A 66 7.56 -13.26 5.95
C GLY A 66 6.46 -14.28 5.95
N HIS A 67 6.68 -15.36 5.23
CA HIS A 67 5.92 -16.58 5.36
C HIS A 67 5.99 -17.02 6.83
N PHE A 68 5.12 -16.48 7.69
CA PHE A 68 4.79 -17.13 8.93
C PHE A 68 4.05 -18.38 8.49
N LYS A 69 4.80 -19.46 8.32
CA LYS A 69 4.24 -20.75 8.66
C LYS A 69 3.85 -20.61 10.12
N ASP A 70 2.56 -20.38 10.35
CA ASP A 70 1.91 -20.91 11.54
C ASP A 70 2.53 -22.31 11.82
N PRO A 71 2.79 -22.69 13.09
CA PRO A 71 3.15 -24.07 13.45
C PRO A 71 2.34 -25.16 12.70
N GLU A 72 1.16 -24.85 12.14
CA GLU A 72 0.32 -25.70 11.31
C GLU A 72 0.51 -25.61 9.77
N ASN A 73 1.55 -24.92 9.25
CA ASN A 73 1.82 -24.72 7.81
C ASN A 73 0.76 -23.91 7.02
N LYS A 74 0.04 -22.97 7.65
CA LYS A 74 -0.96 -22.14 6.94
C LYS A 74 -0.31 -20.95 6.23
N PHE A 75 -0.79 -20.64 5.02
CA PHE A 75 -0.33 -19.48 4.25
C PHE A 75 -0.90 -18.21 4.88
N VAL A 76 -0.05 -17.39 5.49
CA VAL A 76 -0.48 -16.08 6.00
C VAL A 76 -0.39 -15.07 4.85
N THR A 77 -1.54 -14.69 4.32
CA THR A 77 -1.58 -13.57 3.36
C THR A 77 -1.34 -12.27 4.11
N SER A 78 -0.47 -11.41 3.56
CA SER A 78 -0.19 -10.06 4.10
C SER A 78 -0.54 -8.98 3.07
N ALA A 79 -1.52 -9.27 2.21
CA ALA A 79 -1.96 -8.36 1.17
C ALA A 79 -2.51 -7.07 1.81
N GLN A 80 -2.09 -5.93 1.29
CA GLN A 80 -2.58 -4.62 1.74
C GLN A 80 -3.63 -4.08 0.76
N TRP A 81 -4.63 -3.39 1.28
CA TRP A 81 -5.87 -3.07 0.57
C TRP A 81 -6.39 -1.68 0.87
N GLY A 82 -7.12 -1.13 -0.10
CA GLY A 82 -8.02 0.00 0.10
C GLY A 82 -7.32 1.20 0.74
N PRO A 83 -6.27 1.75 0.11
CA PRO A 83 -5.57 2.89 0.68
C PRO A 83 -6.51 4.10 0.71
N VAL A 84 -6.48 4.82 1.82
CA VAL A 84 -7.15 6.11 2.01
C VAL A 84 -6.13 7.08 2.53
N LEU A 85 -5.90 8.16 1.78
CA LEU A 85 -5.12 9.30 2.24
C LEU A 85 -6.03 10.32 2.90
N HIS A 86 -5.64 10.78 4.08
CA HIS A 86 -6.33 11.82 4.82
C HIS A 86 -5.35 12.90 5.27
N GLU A 87 -5.69 14.15 5.02
CA GLU A 87 -4.94 15.29 5.56
C GLU A 87 -5.52 15.67 6.93
N ASP A 88 -4.68 15.59 7.95
CA ASP A 88 -4.95 16.16 9.26
C ASP A 88 -4.77 17.68 9.16
N ARG A 89 -5.89 18.43 9.20
CA ARG A 89 -5.87 19.89 9.03
C ARG A 89 -5.33 20.64 10.24
N GLU A 90 -5.27 20.00 11.42
CA GLU A 90 -4.80 20.67 12.63
C GLU A 90 -3.28 20.84 12.62
N ASP A 91 -2.55 19.85 12.12
CA ASP A 91 -1.08 19.87 12.10
C ASP A 91 -0.43 19.61 10.73
N GLY A 92 -1.25 19.45 9.68
CA GLY A 92 -0.80 19.31 8.30
C GLY A 92 -0.18 17.94 7.97
N ARG A 93 -0.31 16.95 8.86
CA ARG A 93 0.15 15.58 8.58
C ARG A 93 -0.72 14.90 7.53
N LEU A 94 -0.11 14.01 6.76
CA LEU A 94 -0.84 13.06 5.93
C LEU A 94 -0.90 11.71 6.63
N LEU A 95 -2.10 11.20 6.83
CA LEU A 95 -2.39 9.86 7.32
C LEU A 95 -2.67 8.94 6.14
N LEU A 96 -2.05 7.77 6.14
CA LEU A 96 -2.36 6.69 5.22
C LEU A 96 -3.04 5.57 6.01
N ILE A 97 -4.32 5.35 5.70
CA ILE A 97 -5.16 4.31 6.28
C ILE A 97 -5.31 3.22 5.23
N TYR A 98 -5.20 1.96 5.64
CA TYR A 98 -5.34 0.80 4.77
C TYR A 98 -5.70 -0.43 5.61
N SER A 99 -6.22 -1.45 4.95
CA SER A 99 -6.40 -2.77 5.55
C SER A 99 -5.21 -3.66 5.19
N GLU A 100 -4.78 -4.50 6.13
CA GLU A 100 -3.78 -5.54 5.90
C GLU A 100 -4.43 -6.86 6.24
N SER A 101 -4.41 -7.81 5.31
CA SER A 101 -4.91 -9.16 5.57
C SER A 101 -4.10 -9.80 6.70
N THR A 102 -4.77 -10.52 7.59
CA THR A 102 -4.15 -11.34 8.62
C THR A 102 -4.71 -12.76 8.50
N GLY A 103 -3.98 -13.65 7.83
CA GLY A 103 -4.33 -15.07 7.68
C GLY A 103 -4.91 -15.47 6.33
N ASP A 104 -5.36 -16.73 6.25
CA ASP A 104 -6.02 -17.32 5.08
C ASP A 104 -7.53 -17.19 5.23
N CYS A 105 -8.21 -16.63 4.22
CA CYS A 105 -9.67 -16.54 4.18
C CYS A 105 -10.35 -17.90 3.94
N HIS A 106 -9.58 -18.96 3.69
CA HIS A 106 -10.07 -20.33 3.54
C HIS A 106 -10.27 -21.10 4.85
N GLU A 107 -9.87 -20.54 6.00
CA GLU A 107 -10.15 -21.17 7.29
C GLU A 107 -11.13 -20.32 8.11
N PRO A 108 -12.35 -20.83 8.39
CA PRO A 108 -13.19 -20.20 9.40
C PRO A 108 -12.45 -20.26 10.74
N ALA A 109 -12.38 -19.14 11.44
CA ALA A 109 -11.85 -19.08 12.79
C ALA A 109 -12.49 -20.17 13.66
N SER A 110 -11.69 -21.16 14.06
CA SER A 110 -12.06 -22.19 15.03
C SER A 110 -11.98 -21.66 16.46
#